data_AF-A0A2X1WRH5-F1
#
_entry.id   AF-A0A2X1WRH5-F1
#
_cell.length_a   1.000
_cell.length_b   1.000
_cell.length_c   1.000
_cell.angle_alpha   90.00
_cell.angle_beta   90.00
_cell.angle_gamma   90.00
#
_symmetry.space_group_name_H-M   'P 1'
#
loop_
_entity.id
_entity.type
_entity.pdbx_description
1 polymer ?
#
loop_
_entity_poly.entity_id
_entity_poly.type
_entity_poly.pdbx_seq_one_letter_code
_entity_poly.pdbx_strand_id
1 'polypeptide(L)'
;MIESTVNNIIGKNDFDTERIKVVFNSEKVTDHHAIIPTISSLNKDISNLPESEAKVYRLITNKLYASFGYPLVENTTKIVAEFDGFEFINTYKIIAEEGFTKYLEEYTSKKKEDIQLPDVKIGDFLYIENKDIKEKYTNPPKHFTEDTLLKAMEIAGNDELVKDVEIERKGLGTPATRAGIIENLIYKGYIKEKRKT
;
A
#
# COMPACT_ATOMS: atom_id res chain seq x y z
N MET A 1 -15.69 -26.21 5.82
CA MET A 1 -14.50 -26.72 5.09
C MET A 1 -13.47 -25.61 4.88
N ILE A 2 -13.86 -24.47 4.27
CA ILE A 2 -12.95 -23.33 4.00
C ILE A 2 -12.35 -22.73 5.28
N GLU A 3 -13.13 -22.48 6.33
CA GLU A 3 -12.60 -21.94 7.61
C GLU A 3 -11.55 -22.85 8.26
N SER A 4 -11.69 -24.18 8.14
CA SER A 4 -10.68 -25.14 8.62
C SER A 4 -9.41 -25.06 7.77
N THR A 5 -9.54 -24.94 6.45
CA THR A 5 -8.41 -24.71 5.55
C THR A 5 -7.71 -23.38 5.86
N VAL A 6 -8.46 -22.31 6.11
CA VAL A 6 -7.91 -20.99 6.48
C VAL A 6 -7.16 -21.08 7.81
N ASN A 7 -7.75 -21.68 8.85
CA ASN A 7 -7.06 -21.90 10.12
C ASN A 7 -5.76 -22.71 9.99
N ASN A 8 -5.68 -23.61 9.02
CA ASN A 8 -4.44 -24.35 8.74
C ASN A 8 -3.39 -23.52 7.98
N ILE A 9 -3.82 -22.45 7.29
CA ILE A 9 -2.95 -21.57 6.50
C ILE A 9 -2.44 -20.38 7.33
N ILE A 10 -3.31 -19.75 8.13
CA ILE A 10 -3.00 -18.54 8.91
C ILE A 10 -2.94 -18.80 10.42
N GLY A 11 -3.10 -20.04 10.89
CA GLY A 11 -3.14 -20.34 12.32
C GLY A 11 -4.48 -19.98 12.99
N LYS A 12 -4.64 -20.33 14.26
CA LYS A 12 -5.92 -20.19 14.97
C LYS A 12 -6.25 -18.72 15.34
N ASN A 13 -7.36 -18.23 14.77
CA ASN A 13 -8.35 -17.29 15.31
C ASN A 13 -7.94 -15.87 15.74
N ASP A 14 -7.40 -15.07 14.81
CA ASP A 14 -7.56 -13.59 14.90
C ASP A 14 -7.63 -12.97 13.49
N PHE A 15 -8.68 -13.33 12.76
CA PHE A 15 -8.92 -12.84 11.40
C PHE A 15 -10.41 -12.57 11.15
N ASP A 16 -10.67 -11.64 10.24
CA ASP A 16 -12.02 -11.26 9.82
C ASP A 16 -12.59 -12.33 8.86
N THR A 17 -13.59 -13.08 9.34
CA THR A 17 -14.23 -14.16 8.57
C THR A 17 -14.99 -13.65 7.36
N GLU A 18 -15.42 -12.38 7.33
CA GLU A 18 -16.07 -11.77 6.18
C GLU A 18 -15.11 -11.67 4.98
N ARG A 19 -13.80 -11.60 5.25
CA ARG A 19 -12.75 -11.57 4.23
C ARG A 19 -12.61 -12.87 3.47
N ILE A 20 -13.09 -14.01 3.98
CA ILE A 20 -12.94 -15.33 3.32
C ILE A 20 -13.49 -15.29 1.89
N LYS A 21 -14.68 -14.72 1.67
CA LYS A 21 -15.29 -14.62 0.33
C LYS A 21 -14.60 -13.61 -0.59
N VAL A 22 -13.90 -12.64 0.00
CA VAL A 22 -13.13 -11.63 -0.74
C VAL A 22 -11.81 -12.22 -1.22
N VAL A 23 -11.13 -12.97 -0.35
CA VAL A 23 -9.84 -13.59 -0.65
C VAL A 23 -10.00 -14.82 -1.54
N PHE A 24 -10.98 -15.69 -1.25
CA PHE A 24 -11.28 -16.86 -2.07
C PHE A 24 -12.46 -16.58 -3.00
N ASN A 25 -12.16 -15.97 -4.14
CA ASN A 25 -13.15 -15.70 -5.18
C ASN A 25 -12.68 -16.24 -6.54
N SER A 26 -13.22 -17.39 -6.95
CA SER A 26 -12.89 -18.04 -8.22
C SER A 26 -13.23 -17.19 -9.45
N GLU A 27 -14.23 -16.31 -9.38
CA GLU A 27 -14.62 -15.43 -10.49
C GLU A 27 -13.55 -14.38 -10.79
N LYS A 28 -12.67 -14.10 -9.82
CA LYS A 28 -11.57 -13.14 -9.95
C LYS A 28 -10.23 -13.80 -10.27
N VAL A 29 -10.19 -15.12 -10.39
CA VAL A 29 -8.98 -15.85 -10.79
C VAL A 29 -8.89 -15.84 -12.31
N THR A 30 -7.72 -15.48 -12.84
CA THR A 30 -7.41 -15.52 -14.28
C THR A 30 -6.50 -16.72 -14.56
N ASP A 31 -5.38 -16.54 -15.26
CA ASP A 31 -4.41 -17.61 -15.53
C ASP A 31 -3.78 -18.16 -14.24
N HIS A 32 -3.59 -17.28 -13.25
CA HIS A 32 -2.97 -17.61 -11.97
C HIS A 32 -3.69 -16.93 -10.81
N HIS A 33 -3.57 -17.51 -9.61
CA HIS A 33 -3.98 -16.87 -8.36
C HIS A 33 -2.84 -16.02 -7.78
N ALA A 34 -3.14 -15.22 -6.74
CA ALA A 34 -2.15 -14.44 -6.02
C ALA A 34 -1.05 -15.34 -5.40
N ILE A 35 0.18 -14.83 -5.32
CA ILE A 35 1.30 -15.55 -4.70
C ILE A 35 1.05 -15.65 -3.19
N ILE A 36 1.05 -16.89 -2.67
CA ILE A 36 0.87 -17.21 -1.26
C ILE A 36 1.92 -18.25 -0.84
N PRO A 37 2.23 -18.38 0.46
CA PRO A 37 3.05 -19.47 0.96
C PRO A 37 2.38 -20.82 0.66
N THR A 38 3.18 -21.86 0.43
CA THR A 38 2.64 -23.21 0.27
C THR A 38 2.38 -23.83 1.64
N ILE A 39 1.49 -24.83 1.71
CA ILE A 39 1.19 -25.52 2.97
C ILE A 39 2.47 -26.11 3.60
N SER A 40 3.39 -26.61 2.76
CA SER A 40 4.66 -27.17 3.24
C SER A 40 5.66 -26.12 3.71
N SER A 41 5.57 -24.86 3.25
CA SER A 41 6.48 -23.81 3.69
C SER A 41 6.08 -23.20 5.04
N LEU A 42 4.78 -23.20 5.37
CA LEU A 42 4.27 -22.62 6.62
C LEU A 42 4.86 -23.26 7.89
N ASN A 43 5.20 -24.54 7.83
CA ASN A 43 5.76 -25.30 8.95
C ASN A 43 7.29 -25.39 8.92
N LYS A 44 7.96 -24.69 8.00
CA LYS A 44 9.42 -24.73 7.88
C LYS A 44 10.05 -23.57 8.65
N ASP A 45 11.17 -23.88 9.29
CA ASP A 45 12.03 -22.85 9.84
C ASP A 45 12.72 -22.07 8.72
N ILE A 46 12.42 -20.77 8.64
CA ILE A 46 12.98 -19.85 7.66
C ILE A 46 14.30 -19.21 8.11
N SER A 47 14.77 -19.49 9.32
CA SER A 47 16.02 -18.95 9.87
C SER A 47 17.26 -19.33 9.04
N ASN A 48 17.18 -20.47 8.33
CA ASN A 48 18.24 -20.98 7.48
C ASN A 48 18.23 -20.42 6.05
N LEU A 49 17.24 -19.60 5.69
CA LEU A 49 17.20 -18.98 4.37
C LEU A 49 18.17 -17.79 4.29
N PRO A 50 18.75 -17.52 3.10
CA PRO A 50 19.38 -16.25 2.82
C PRO A 50 18.47 -15.08 3.19
N GLU A 51 19.05 -14.00 3.73
CA GLU A 51 18.27 -12.88 4.25
C GLU A 51 17.31 -12.27 3.22
N SER A 52 17.73 -12.19 1.94
CA SER A 52 16.89 -11.72 0.84
C SER A 52 15.66 -12.60 0.62
N GLU A 53 15.83 -13.92 0.62
CA GLU A 53 14.75 -14.90 0.47
C GLU A 53 13.81 -14.86 1.68
N ALA A 54 14.37 -14.79 2.89
CA ALA A 54 13.60 -14.67 4.12
C ALA A 54 12.74 -13.40 4.14
N LYS A 55 13.27 -12.26 3.66
CA LYS A 55 12.52 -11.00 3.53
C LYS A 55 11.35 -11.13 2.56
N VAL A 56 11.57 -11.72 1.38
CA VAL A 56 10.50 -11.95 0.39
C VAL A 56 9.43 -12.90 0.94
N TYR A 57 9.85 -13.99 1.60
CA TYR A 57 8.91 -14.93 2.23
C TYR A 57 8.06 -14.27 3.32
N ARG A 58 8.68 -13.48 4.21
CA ARG A 58 7.97 -12.71 5.24
C ARG A 58 7.00 -11.71 4.63
N LEU A 59 7.38 -11.02 3.55
CA LEU A 59 6.49 -10.09 2.87
C LEU A 59 5.25 -10.79 2.30
N ILE A 60 5.42 -11.91 1.60
CA ILE A 60 4.31 -12.70 1.05
C ILE A 60 3.39 -13.19 2.18
N THR A 61 3.98 -13.70 3.25
CA THR A 61 3.27 -14.22 4.42
C THR A 61 2.49 -13.12 5.15
N ASN A 62 3.12 -11.97 5.42
CA ASN A 62 2.48 -10.82 6.06
C ASN A 62 1.36 -10.23 5.19
N LYS A 63 1.52 -10.21 3.86
CA LYS A 63 0.46 -9.81 2.93
C LYS A 63 -0.73 -10.76 2.99
N LEU A 64 -0.49 -12.07 3.11
CA LEU A 64 -1.55 -13.05 3.31
C LEU A 64 -2.29 -12.78 4.62
N TYR A 65 -1.58 -12.62 5.74
CA TYR A 65 -2.19 -12.28 7.03
C TYR A 65 -3.02 -10.99 6.96
N ALA A 66 -2.45 -9.93 6.38
CA ALA A 66 -3.15 -8.67 6.18
C ALA A 66 -4.43 -8.82 5.33
N SER A 67 -4.44 -9.73 4.34
CA SER A 67 -5.62 -9.93 3.48
C SER A 67 -6.84 -10.48 4.24
N PHE A 68 -6.60 -11.18 5.36
CA PHE A 68 -7.61 -11.70 6.28
C PHE A 68 -7.74 -10.86 7.57
N GLY A 69 -6.93 -9.83 7.76
CA GLY A 69 -7.00 -8.98 8.94
C GLY A 69 -8.29 -8.15 8.99
N TYR A 70 -8.71 -7.78 10.21
CA TYR A 70 -9.79 -6.81 10.43
C TYR A 70 -9.48 -5.46 9.76
N PRO A 71 -10.49 -4.65 9.42
CA PRO A 71 -10.26 -3.31 8.89
C PRO A 71 -9.48 -2.45 9.89
N LEU A 72 -8.64 -1.55 9.36
CA LEU A 72 -8.07 -0.44 10.12
C LEU A 72 -9.20 0.52 10.50
N VAL A 73 -9.33 0.85 11.79
CA VAL A 73 -10.29 1.84 12.29
C VAL A 73 -9.55 3.09 12.70
N GLU A 74 -9.88 4.22 12.06
CA GLU A 74 -9.31 5.53 12.37
C GLU A 74 -10.39 6.51 12.84
N ASN A 75 -10.10 7.24 13.91
CA ASN A 75 -10.86 8.42 14.31
C ASN A 75 -10.27 9.65 13.62
N THR A 76 -11.07 10.31 12.79
CA THR A 76 -10.68 11.56 12.12
C THR A 76 -11.35 12.76 12.78
N THR A 77 -10.55 13.67 13.33
CA THR A 77 -11.02 14.95 13.87
C THR A 77 -10.63 16.07 12.91
N LYS A 78 -11.63 16.73 12.33
CA LYS A 78 -11.44 17.90 11.46
C LYS A 78 -11.81 19.15 12.24
N ILE A 79 -10.83 20.04 12.43
CA ILE A 79 -11.03 21.37 13.02
C ILE A 79 -11.09 22.36 11.87
N VAL A 80 -12.19 23.12 11.81
CA VAL A 80 -12.38 24.21 10.87
C VAL A 80 -12.48 25.49 11.67
N ALA A 81 -11.57 26.42 11.43
CA ALA A 81 -11.56 27.74 12.04
C ALA A 81 -11.74 28.79 10.94
N GLU A 82 -12.50 29.84 11.24
CA GLU A 82 -12.69 30.96 10.34
C GLU A 82 -11.90 32.17 10.86
N PHE A 83 -11.16 32.82 9.96
CA PHE A 83 -10.52 34.09 10.24
C PHE A 83 -10.57 34.98 9.00
N ASP A 84 -11.10 36.20 9.16
CA ASP A 84 -11.20 37.21 8.09
C ASP A 84 -11.91 36.69 6.82
N GLY A 85 -12.95 35.86 7.00
CA GLY A 85 -13.70 35.24 5.92
C GLY A 85 -13.00 34.06 5.22
N PHE A 86 -11.82 33.63 5.70
CA PHE A 86 -11.10 32.46 5.21
C PHE A 86 -11.23 31.27 6.16
N GLU A 87 -11.42 30.07 5.60
CA GLU A 87 -11.39 28.82 6.36
C GLU A 87 -9.97 28.26 6.46
N PHE A 88 -9.58 27.91 7.69
CA PHE A 88 -8.36 27.18 8.00
C PHE A 88 -8.73 25.80 8.52
N ILE A 89 -8.19 24.76 7.89
CA ILE A 89 -8.53 23.37 8.18
C ILE A 89 -7.31 22.66 8.74
N ASN A 90 -7.47 22.04 9.90
CA ASN A 90 -6.52 21.05 10.41
C ASN A 90 -7.25 19.70 10.59
N THR A 91 -6.60 18.61 10.24
CA THR A 91 -7.19 17.26 10.32
C THR A 91 -6.24 16.33 11.05
N TYR A 92 -6.73 15.77 12.14
CA TYR A 92 -6.05 14.78 12.94
C TYR A 92 -6.64 13.41 12.62
N LYS A 93 -5.78 12.40 12.52
CA LYS A 93 -6.17 11.00 12.34
C LYS A 93 -5.50 10.17 13.42
N ILE A 94 -6.29 9.48 14.22
CA ILE A 94 -5.82 8.60 15.28
C ILE A 94 -6.28 7.18 14.95
N ILE A 95 -5.34 6.24 14.97
CA ILE A 95 -5.66 4.82 14.84
C ILE A 95 -6.34 4.38 16.13
N ALA A 96 -7.61 3.98 16.03
CA ALA A 96 -8.38 3.40 17.14
C ALA A 96 -8.14 1.88 17.21
N GLU A 97 -8.13 1.22 16.06
CA GLU A 97 -7.81 -0.21 15.94
C GLU A 97 -6.92 -0.42 14.72
N GLU A 98 -5.75 -1.04 14.89
CA GLU A 98 -4.77 -1.22 13.80
C GLU A 98 -5.24 -2.17 12.69
N GLY A 99 -6.12 -3.13 13.01
CA GLY A 99 -6.61 -4.09 12.04
C GLY A 99 -5.48 -4.79 11.27
N PHE A 100 -5.60 -4.86 9.95
CA PHE A 100 -4.64 -5.52 9.06
C PHE A 100 -3.28 -4.83 9.01
N THR A 101 -3.15 -3.56 9.42
CA THR A 101 -1.87 -2.84 9.29
C THR A 101 -0.81 -3.35 10.26
N LYS A 102 -1.19 -4.05 11.34
CA LYS A 102 -0.26 -4.68 12.29
C LYS A 102 0.69 -5.68 11.63
N TYR A 103 0.26 -6.33 10.55
CA TYR A 103 1.11 -7.26 9.78
C TYR A 103 2.05 -6.54 8.81
N LEU A 104 1.81 -5.25 8.55
CA LEU A 104 2.50 -4.47 7.52
C LEU A 104 3.45 -3.41 8.08
N GLU A 105 3.55 -3.26 9.41
CA GLU A 105 4.30 -2.18 10.06
C GLU A 105 5.75 -2.08 9.57
N GLU A 106 6.44 -3.22 9.46
CA GLU A 106 7.84 -3.30 8.99
C GLU A 106 8.06 -2.73 7.57
N TYR A 107 6.99 -2.61 6.76
CA TYR A 107 7.04 -2.09 5.39
C TYR A 107 6.51 -0.66 5.26
N THR A 108 6.05 -0.07 6.36
CA THR A 108 5.57 1.31 6.37
C THR A 108 6.67 2.25 6.83
N SER A 109 6.87 3.35 6.11
CA SER A 109 7.87 4.37 6.45
C SER A 109 7.40 5.33 7.55
N LYS A 110 6.16 5.19 8.03
CA LYS A 110 5.57 6.09 9.02
C LYS A 110 5.87 5.53 10.40
N LYS A 111 6.70 6.24 11.16
CA LYS A 111 6.74 6.05 12.62
C LYS A 111 5.36 6.41 13.17
N LYS A 112 4.88 5.65 14.16
CA LYS A 112 3.72 6.06 14.96
C LYS A 112 4.11 7.35 15.68
N GLU A 113 3.68 8.48 15.14
CA GLU A 113 3.74 9.75 15.86
C GLU A 113 2.65 9.73 16.91
N ASP A 114 3.00 10.14 18.13
CA ASP A 114 2.02 10.30 19.20
C ASP A 114 1.22 11.58 18.90
N ILE A 115 0.06 11.40 18.26
CA ILE A 115 -0.80 12.50 17.84
C ILE A 115 -1.68 12.89 19.03
N GLN A 116 -1.36 14.02 19.67
CA GLN A 116 -2.23 14.62 20.67
C GLN A 116 -3.29 15.48 20.00
N LEU A 117 -4.58 15.17 20.26
CA LEU A 117 -5.68 16.02 19.84
C LEU A 117 -5.73 17.27 20.74
N PRO A 118 -5.90 18.47 20.16
CA PRO A 118 -6.19 19.65 20.94
C PRO A 118 -7.59 19.55 21.54
N ASP A 119 -7.74 19.99 22.79
CA ASP A 119 -9.06 20.13 23.44
C ASP A 119 -9.70 21.43 22.95
N VAL A 120 -10.56 21.31 21.93
CA VAL A 120 -11.32 22.42 21.35
C VAL A 120 -12.78 22.00 21.13
N LYS A 121 -13.69 22.96 21.27
CA LYS A 121 -15.13 22.79 21.07
C LYS A 121 -15.65 23.76 20.03
N ILE A 122 -16.79 23.40 19.46
CA ILE A 122 -17.50 24.29 18.54
C ILE A 122 -17.91 25.55 19.29
N GLY A 123 -17.57 26.71 18.72
CA GLY A 123 -17.83 28.03 19.31
C GLY A 123 -16.69 28.58 20.15
N ASP A 124 -15.60 27.83 20.34
CA ASP A 124 -14.42 28.36 21.01
C ASP A 124 -13.74 29.46 20.18
N PHE A 125 -13.28 30.51 20.87
CA PHE A 125 -12.44 31.54 20.28
C PHE A 125 -10.97 31.13 20.38
N LEU A 126 -10.29 31.03 19.24
CA LEU A 126 -8.87 30.69 19.15
C LEU A 126 -8.02 31.96 19.03
N TYR A 127 -6.89 31.99 19.73
CA TYR A 127 -5.92 33.07 19.62
C TYR A 127 -4.94 32.79 18.48
N ILE A 128 -4.69 33.81 17.66
CA ILE A 128 -3.70 33.72 16.57
C ILE A 128 -2.35 34.15 17.11
N GLU A 129 -1.44 33.19 17.27
CA GLU A 129 -0.07 33.47 17.71
C GLU A 129 0.78 34.11 16.61
N ASN A 130 0.66 33.62 15.37
CA ASN A 130 1.44 34.09 14.23
C ASN A 130 0.63 33.98 12.93
N LYS A 131 0.99 34.81 11.93
CA LYS A 131 0.47 34.79 10.57
C LYS A 131 1.63 34.80 9.59
N ASP A 132 1.59 33.91 8.60
CA ASP A 132 2.66 33.75 7.63
C ASP A 132 2.09 33.49 6.23
N ILE A 133 2.71 34.09 5.21
CA ILE A 133 2.37 33.88 3.80
C ILE A 133 3.46 32.99 3.20
N LYS A 134 3.09 31.73 2.92
CA LYS A 134 4.03 30.75 2.36
C LYS A 134 4.01 30.79 0.83
N GLU A 135 5.01 31.46 0.26
CA GLU A 135 5.30 31.32 -1.16
C GLU A 135 5.81 29.90 -1.47
N LYS A 136 5.21 29.26 -2.47
CA LYS A 136 5.57 27.90 -2.90
C LYS A 136 5.75 27.88 -4.41
N TYR A 137 6.72 27.10 -4.86
CA TYR A 137 6.99 26.85 -6.27
C TYR A 137 6.66 25.41 -6.62
N THR A 138 6.22 25.18 -7.86
CA THR A 138 6.07 23.84 -8.40
C THR A 138 7.43 23.20 -8.61
N ASN A 139 7.55 21.91 -8.28
CA ASN A 139 8.75 21.13 -8.60
C ASN A 139 8.54 20.37 -9.92
N PRO A 140 9.61 20.18 -10.73
CA PRO A 140 9.52 19.31 -11.88
C PRO A 140 9.18 17.86 -11.46
N PRO A 141 8.58 17.05 -12.36
CA PRO A 141 8.32 15.65 -12.09
C PRO A 141 9.60 14.91 -11.67
N LYS A 142 9.47 14.02 -10.70
CA LYS A 142 10.59 13.16 -10.29
C LYS A 142 10.91 12.18 -11.42
N HIS A 143 12.18 11.88 -11.59
CA HIS A 143 12.59 10.76 -12.45
C HIS A 143 11.98 9.45 -11.95
N PHE A 144 11.77 8.52 -12.88
CA PHE A 144 11.33 7.17 -12.53
C PHE A 144 12.35 6.46 -11.62
N THR A 145 11.83 5.87 -10.55
CA THR A 145 12.45 4.70 -9.89
C THR A 145 12.02 3.43 -10.61
N GLU A 146 12.71 2.32 -10.36
CA GLU A 146 12.31 1.00 -10.88
C GLU A 146 10.84 0.67 -10.58
N ASP A 147 10.39 0.87 -9.33
CA ASP A 147 9.00 0.68 -8.91
C ASP A 147 8.02 1.55 -9.72
N THR A 148 8.28 2.86 -9.82
CA THR A 148 7.40 3.76 -10.59
C THR A 148 7.40 3.47 -12.09
N LEU A 149 8.52 2.97 -12.64
CA LEU A 149 8.61 2.58 -14.04
C LEU A 149 7.83 1.28 -14.30
N LEU A 150 7.99 0.27 -13.42
CA LEU A 150 7.21 -0.96 -13.46
C LEU A 150 5.71 -0.66 -13.38
N LYS A 151 5.31 0.27 -12.51
CA LYS A 151 3.91 0.70 -12.41
C LYS A 151 3.44 1.41 -13.67
N ALA A 152 4.26 2.30 -14.23
CA ALA A 152 3.94 2.98 -15.50
C ALA A 152 3.78 1.96 -16.65
N MET A 153 4.63 0.95 -16.72
CA MET A 153 4.50 -0.15 -17.69
C MET A 153 3.21 -0.94 -17.49
N GLU A 154 2.81 -1.21 -16.24
CA GLU A 154 1.56 -1.94 -15.93
C GLU A 154 0.30 -1.21 -16.41
N ILE A 155 0.25 0.12 -16.26
CA ILE A 155 -0.93 0.93 -16.58
C ILE A 155 -0.85 1.60 -17.95
N ALA A 156 0.26 1.44 -18.68
CA ALA A 156 0.47 2.07 -19.97
C ALA A 156 -0.70 1.78 -20.92
N GLY A 157 -1.21 2.85 -21.54
CA GLY A 157 -2.35 2.81 -22.43
C GLY A 157 -3.70 2.95 -21.74
N ASN A 158 -3.85 2.68 -20.43
CA ASN A 158 -5.17 2.65 -19.76
C ASN A 158 -6.01 3.94 -19.90
N ASP A 159 -5.36 5.10 -20.00
CA ASP A 159 -6.04 6.41 -20.07
C ASP A 159 -6.47 6.78 -21.50
N GLU A 160 -5.88 6.16 -22.54
CA GLU A 160 -6.20 6.40 -23.95
C GLU A 160 -7.23 5.40 -24.49
N LEU A 161 -7.71 4.47 -23.65
CA LEU A 161 -8.67 3.46 -24.05
C LEU A 161 -10.06 4.07 -24.13
N VAL A 162 -10.57 4.21 -25.36
CA VAL A 162 -11.99 4.44 -25.61
C VAL A 162 -12.77 3.41 -24.80
N LYS A 163 -13.73 3.87 -23.98
CA LYS A 163 -14.44 3.08 -22.95
C LYS A 163 -15.08 1.77 -23.42
N ASP A 164 -15.18 1.54 -24.73
CA ASP A 164 -15.90 0.43 -25.35
C ASP A 164 -15.06 -0.43 -26.31
N VAL A 165 -13.73 -0.29 -26.30
CA VAL A 165 -12.85 -1.20 -27.06
C VAL A 165 -12.28 -2.25 -26.11
N GLU A 166 -12.65 -3.51 -26.31
CA GLU A 166 -11.95 -4.64 -25.68
C GLU A 166 -10.52 -4.68 -26.21
N ILE A 167 -9.56 -4.41 -25.34
CA ILE A 167 -8.15 -4.50 -25.68
C ILE A 167 -7.63 -5.78 -25.09
N GLU A 168 -7.10 -6.65 -25.94
CA GLU A 168 -6.57 -7.96 -25.56
C GLU A 168 -5.51 -7.87 -24.46
N ARG A 169 -4.80 -6.73 -24.32
CA ARG A 169 -3.73 -6.53 -23.33
C ARG A 169 -3.70 -5.11 -22.76
N LYS A 170 -3.78 -5.00 -21.43
CA LYS A 170 -3.51 -3.77 -20.67
C LYS A 170 -2.02 -3.71 -20.29
N GLY A 171 -1.41 -2.54 -20.45
CA GLY A 171 0.00 -2.30 -20.12
C GLY A 171 1.01 -2.81 -21.16
N LEU A 172 2.27 -2.47 -20.93
CA LEU A 172 3.43 -2.90 -21.69
C LEU A 172 4.16 -4.05 -20.96
N GLY A 173 4.30 -5.18 -21.64
CA GLY A 173 4.87 -6.40 -21.08
C GLY A 173 3.96 -7.09 -20.05
N THR A 174 4.23 -8.37 -19.80
CA THR A 174 3.55 -9.16 -18.77
C THR A 174 4.27 -9.05 -17.43
N PRO A 175 3.62 -9.32 -16.28
CA PRO A 175 4.28 -9.24 -14.97
C PRO A 175 5.64 -9.96 -14.90
N ALA A 176 5.79 -11.09 -15.57
CA ALA A 176 7.02 -11.89 -15.60
C ALA A 176 8.14 -11.33 -16.51
N THR A 177 7.85 -10.39 -17.42
CA THR A 177 8.82 -9.92 -18.43
C THR A 177 9.30 -8.49 -18.21
N ARG A 178 8.61 -7.68 -17.40
CA ARG A 178 8.92 -6.25 -17.24
C ARG A 178 10.31 -5.99 -16.64
N ALA A 179 10.68 -6.73 -15.59
CA ALA A 179 12.00 -6.59 -14.97
C ALA A 179 13.13 -6.84 -15.98
N GLY A 180 13.03 -7.94 -16.75
CA GLY A 180 14.02 -8.25 -17.79
C GLY A 180 14.08 -7.22 -18.93
N ILE A 181 12.95 -6.58 -19.28
CA ILE A 181 12.94 -5.46 -20.24
C ILE A 181 13.74 -4.28 -19.69
N ILE A 182 13.53 -3.89 -18.43
CA ILE A 182 14.25 -2.78 -17.79
C ILE A 182 15.75 -3.09 -17.72
N GLU A 183 16.12 -4.31 -17.29
CA GLU A 183 17.51 -4.76 -17.27
C GLU A 183 18.16 -4.70 -18.66
N ASN A 184 17.43 -5.08 -19.72
CA ASN A 184 17.95 -5.01 -21.09
C ASN A 184 18.20 -3.56 -21.55
N LEU A 185 17.33 -2.62 -21.17
CA LEU A 185 17.49 -1.20 -21.48
C LEU A 185 18.70 -0.60 -20.75
N ILE A 186 18.94 -1.01 -19.50
CA ILE A 186 20.14 -0.64 -18.75
C ILE A 186 21.39 -1.23 -19.41
N TYR A 187 21.37 -2.52 -19.73
CA TYR A 187 22.50 -3.23 -20.36
C TYR A 187 22.92 -2.60 -21.70
N LYS A 188 21.94 -2.20 -22.52
CA LYS A 188 22.18 -1.49 -23.79
C LYS A 188 22.60 -0.02 -23.64
N GLY A 189 22.51 0.53 -22.42
CA GLY A 189 22.89 1.91 -22.13
C GLY A 189 21.85 2.96 -22.53
N TYR A 190 20.61 2.57 -22.82
CA TYR A 190 19.52 3.51 -23.14
C TYR A 190 19.00 4.25 -21.91
N ILE A 191 19.05 3.59 -20.75
CA ILE A 191 18.75 4.19 -19.45
C ILE A 191 19.89 3.86 -18.48
N LYS A 192 20.03 4.65 -17.43
CA LYS A 192 21.04 4.44 -16.38
C LYS A 192 20.40 4.58 -15.02
N GLU A 193 20.75 3.66 -14.12
CA GLU A 193 20.37 3.77 -12.73
C GLU A 193 21.28 4.81 -12.05
N LYS A 194 20.67 5.84 -11.46
CA LYS A 194 21.37 6.77 -10.57
C LYS A 194 20.88 6.50 -9.15
N ARG A 195 21.76 5.94 -8.31
CA ARG A 195 21.44 5.75 -6.88
C ARG A 195 21.11 7.10 -6.26
N LYS A 196 20.04 7.14 -5.46
CA LYS A 196 19.73 8.31 -4.63
C LYS A 196 20.95 8.61 -3.76
N THR A 197 21.48 9.81 -3.92
CA THR A 197 22.48 10.39 -3.02
C THR A 197 21.76 10.96 -1.81
#